data_AF-A0AAD1XH21-F1
#
_entry.id   AF-A0AAD1XH21-F1
#
_cell.length_a   1.000
_cell.length_b   1.000
_cell.length_c   1.000
_cell.angle_alpha   90.00
_cell.angle_beta   90.00
_cell.angle_gamma   90.00
#
_symmetry.space_group_name_H-M   'P 1'
#
loop_
_entity.id
_entity.type
_entity.pdbx_description
1 polymer ?
#
loop_
_entity_poly.entity_id
_entity_poly.type
_entity_poly.pdbx_seq_one_letter_code
_entity_poly.pdbx_strand_id
1 'polypeptide(L)'
;MNSLQEEEKKSELELPQNLSNEEINDPAHAPQLATTVIVETPKEPSPLTRYILGYFIFSGISFWITLIILMVPAVDTQWNWYKDVYERRNYSSTHFSFAKLLFWMALCIIGFTYIPLITLKNKERRNPFVGRNGNYRDIIMLVCISPIAYFCAPIIFIRDRFDMEKDCNEAQYLVEGKRLHEETVNNAFTFDWGDRFAELPGSIFKSLDGEYHCHAYDVWEVLWYNYFIVIFYFIGLNYTHLGKIPVPHLSLTAEKIKKWGCLQYSFISIVLICIVTLIVSLFTMYYYAEILLLYSLVLIGFILLLIIAAFIFSKTHHFHFHHYTWGFMLMVLCGYQHIYVSILGALTAGITIEGISRWGFDPWWKKKNKT
;
A
#
# COMPACT_ATOMS: atom_id res chain seq x y z
N MET A 1 22.35 -1.78 6.29
CA MET A 1 22.39 -0.44 5.66
C MET A 1 23.80 0.18 5.74
N ASN A 2 24.64 -0.20 6.72
CA ASN A 2 26.04 0.27 6.80
C ASN A 2 27.02 -0.41 5.81
N SER A 3 26.71 -1.58 5.26
CA SER A 3 27.64 -2.34 4.41
C SER A 3 27.81 -1.81 2.97
N LEU A 4 26.88 -0.97 2.49
CA LEU A 4 26.98 -0.39 1.13
C LEU A 4 27.78 0.92 1.11
N GLN A 5 27.95 1.58 2.26
CA GLN A 5 28.75 2.82 2.33
C GLN A 5 30.26 2.56 2.43
N GLU A 6 30.68 1.35 2.79
CA GLU A 6 32.11 1.00 2.86
C GLU A 6 32.74 0.67 1.50
N GLU A 7 31.96 0.17 0.53
CA GLU A 7 32.50 -0.13 -0.81
C GLU A 7 32.69 1.12 -1.67
N GLU A 8 31.84 2.14 -1.52
CA GLU A 8 31.94 3.38 -2.32
C GLU A 8 33.21 4.18 -1.98
N LYS A 9 33.74 4.03 -0.76
CA LYS A 9 34.96 4.72 -0.30
C LYS A 9 36.27 4.09 -0.79
N LYS A 10 36.24 2.88 -1.39
CA LYS A 10 37.44 2.19 -1.88
C LYS A 10 37.72 2.36 -3.37
N SER A 11 36.80 2.95 -4.15
CA SER A 11 37.00 3.10 -5.60
C SER A 11 37.64 4.45 -6.03
N GLU A 12 37.94 5.34 -5.09
CA GLU A 12 38.36 6.71 -5.42
C GLU A 12 39.88 6.96 -5.42
N LEU A 13 40.75 5.95 -5.27
CA LEU A 13 42.19 6.24 -5.13
C LEU A 13 43.15 5.21 -5.73
N GLU A 14 43.08 4.99 -7.04
CA GLU A 14 44.25 4.54 -7.82
C GLU A 14 44.36 5.38 -9.09
N LEU A 15 44.94 6.58 -8.95
CA LEU A 15 45.42 7.34 -10.11
C LEU A 15 46.63 6.58 -10.69
N PRO A 16 46.66 6.23 -11.98
CA PRO A 16 47.82 5.59 -12.58
C PRO A 16 49.02 6.54 -12.58
N GLN A 17 49.96 6.36 -11.66
CA GLN A 17 51.22 7.09 -11.55
C GLN A 17 52.31 6.57 -12.50
N ASN A 18 52.01 6.35 -13.79
CA ASN A 18 53.05 6.02 -14.75
C ASN A 18 52.75 6.61 -16.13
N LEU A 19 53.06 7.90 -16.27
CA LEU A 19 53.41 8.49 -17.57
C LEU A 19 54.86 8.98 -17.43
N SER A 20 55.75 8.20 -18.04
CA SER A 20 57.17 8.49 -18.19
C SER A 20 57.38 9.80 -18.96
N ASN A 21 58.27 10.64 -18.44
CA ASN A 21 58.63 11.96 -18.96
C ASN A 21 59.50 11.94 -20.24
N GLU A 22 59.28 11.03 -21.18
CA GLU A 22 59.99 11.02 -22.46
C GLU A 22 59.01 11.31 -23.60
N GLU A 23 59.42 12.21 -24.50
CA GLU A 23 58.72 12.71 -25.70
C GLU A 23 57.71 13.85 -25.53
N ILE A 24 58.14 15.08 -25.21
CA ILE A 24 57.53 16.29 -25.83
C ILE A 24 58.58 17.40 -25.95
N ASN A 25 59.29 17.46 -27.09
CA ASN A 25 60.05 18.64 -27.54
C ASN A 25 59.87 18.82 -29.06
N ASP A 26 58.68 18.52 -29.58
CA ASP A 26 58.31 18.84 -30.96
C ASP A 26 57.40 20.10 -31.00
N PRO A 27 57.91 21.27 -31.41
CA PRO A 27 57.13 22.49 -31.54
C PRO A 27 56.12 22.48 -32.69
N ALA A 28 56.06 21.42 -33.51
CA ALA A 28 55.05 21.25 -34.58
C ALA A 28 53.74 20.61 -34.10
N HIS A 29 53.64 20.19 -32.84
CA HIS A 29 52.41 19.69 -32.22
C HIS A 29 51.94 20.64 -31.12
N ALA A 30 51.63 21.89 -31.51
CA ALA A 30 50.83 22.74 -30.64
C ALA A 30 49.49 22.03 -30.39
N PRO A 31 49.16 21.65 -29.14
CA PRO A 31 47.90 21.01 -28.85
C PRO A 31 46.82 21.98 -29.28
N GLN A 32 46.02 21.58 -30.28
CA GLN A 32 44.78 22.29 -30.57
C GLN A 32 44.06 22.38 -29.24
N LEU A 33 43.90 23.61 -28.75
CA LEU A 33 43.23 23.91 -27.51
C LEU A 33 41.81 23.37 -27.71
N ALA A 34 41.60 22.11 -27.30
CA ALA A 34 40.34 21.44 -27.46
C ALA A 34 39.40 22.24 -26.57
N THR A 35 38.62 23.11 -27.20
CA THR A 35 37.57 23.86 -26.54
C THR A 35 36.60 22.81 -26.04
N THR A 36 36.83 22.31 -24.82
CA THR A 36 35.90 21.44 -24.13
C THR A 36 34.64 22.25 -23.94
N VAL A 37 33.70 22.08 -24.86
CA VAL A 37 32.34 22.57 -24.71
C VAL A 37 31.81 21.85 -23.48
N ILE A 38 31.77 22.57 -22.36
CA ILE A 38 31.11 22.10 -21.15
C ILE A 38 29.62 22.09 -21.51
N VAL A 39 29.14 20.93 -21.97
CA VAL A 39 27.72 20.69 -22.10
C VAL A 39 27.19 20.59 -20.68
N GLU A 40 26.60 21.66 -20.17
CA GLU A 40 25.89 21.63 -18.90
C GLU A 40 24.81 20.55 -18.98
N THR A 41 25.01 19.44 -18.28
CA THR A 41 23.98 18.42 -18.17
C THR A 41 22.77 19.04 -17.48
N PRO A 42 21.54 18.87 -18.01
CA PRO A 42 20.36 19.44 -17.39
C PRO A 42 20.28 19.04 -15.92
N LYS A 43 20.12 20.04 -15.05
CA LYS A 43 20.06 19.84 -13.61
C LYS A 43 18.92 18.89 -13.27
N GLU A 44 19.23 17.75 -12.65
CA GLU A 44 18.20 16.78 -12.25
C GLU A 44 17.15 17.47 -11.35
N PRO A 45 15.85 17.21 -11.57
CA PRO A 45 14.80 17.74 -10.71
C PRO A 45 14.99 17.27 -9.26
N SER A 46 14.61 18.13 -8.31
CA SER A 46 14.71 17.81 -6.89
C SER A 46 13.92 16.54 -6.53
N PRO A 47 14.30 15.78 -5.48
CA PRO A 47 13.54 14.61 -5.04
C PRO A 47 12.05 14.90 -4.81
N LEU A 48 11.73 16.06 -4.22
CA LEU A 48 10.34 16.48 -4.00
C LEU A 48 9.61 16.75 -5.31
N THR A 49 10.25 17.43 -6.26
CA THR A 49 9.67 17.68 -7.59
C THR A 49 9.34 16.38 -8.31
N ARG A 50 10.25 15.41 -8.30
CA ARG A 50 10.01 14.09 -8.90
C ARG A 50 8.88 13.34 -8.22
N TYR A 51 8.79 13.43 -6.90
CA TYR A 51 7.71 12.84 -6.13
C TYR A 51 6.35 13.42 -6.52
N ILE A 52 6.23 14.76 -6.49
CA ILE A 52 4.99 15.46 -6.85
C ILE A 52 4.60 15.14 -8.29
N LEU A 53 5.54 15.23 -9.22
CA LEU A 53 5.30 14.94 -10.63
C LEU A 53 4.90 13.47 -10.84
N GLY A 54 5.63 12.54 -10.23
CA GLY A 54 5.32 11.11 -10.29
C GLY A 54 3.94 10.80 -9.72
N TYR A 55 3.60 11.41 -8.59
CA TYR A 55 2.27 11.28 -7.99
C TYR A 55 1.17 11.72 -8.96
N PHE A 56 1.29 12.91 -9.56
CA PHE A 56 0.28 13.38 -10.52
C PHE A 56 0.17 12.51 -11.77
N ILE A 57 1.31 12.08 -12.34
CA ILE A 57 1.32 11.21 -13.52
C ILE A 57 0.66 9.87 -13.21
N PHE A 58 1.10 9.19 -12.16
CA PHE A 58 0.61 7.85 -11.84
C PHE A 58 -0.82 7.85 -11.27
N SER A 59 -1.21 8.90 -10.54
CA SER A 59 -2.61 9.10 -10.14
C SER A 59 -3.49 9.33 -11.37
N GLY A 60 -3.04 10.16 -12.33
CA GLY A 60 -3.75 10.37 -13.59
C GLY A 60 -3.89 9.08 -14.42
N ILE A 61 -2.84 8.28 -14.53
CA ILE A 61 -2.90 6.95 -15.16
C ILE A 61 -3.91 6.05 -14.43
N SER A 62 -3.89 6.04 -13.10
CA SER A 62 -4.81 5.24 -12.29
C SER A 62 -6.26 5.67 -12.50
N PHE A 63 -6.54 6.97 -12.61
CA PHE A 63 -7.88 7.48 -12.93
C PHE A 63 -8.42 6.92 -14.24
N TRP A 64 -7.63 7.00 -15.32
CA TRP A 64 -8.02 6.46 -16.62
C TRP A 64 -8.22 4.95 -16.61
N ILE A 65 -7.37 4.23 -15.87
CA ILE A 65 -7.51 2.79 -15.67
C ILE A 65 -8.80 2.47 -14.92
N THR A 66 -9.13 3.20 -13.85
CA THR A 66 -10.42 3.04 -13.15
C THR A 66 -11.57 3.22 -14.14
N LEU A 67 -11.55 4.29 -14.95
CA LEU A 67 -12.60 4.57 -15.93
C LEU A 67 -12.77 3.44 -16.95
N ILE A 68 -11.67 2.91 -17.50
CA ILE A 68 -11.70 1.80 -18.46
C ILE A 68 -12.25 0.54 -17.81
N ILE A 69 -11.82 0.24 -16.58
CA ILE A 69 -12.18 -0.99 -15.88
C ILE A 69 -13.64 -1.00 -15.44
N LEU A 70 -14.26 0.16 -15.20
CA LEU A 70 -15.70 0.27 -14.94
C LEU A 70 -16.58 -0.19 -16.12
N MET A 71 -16.01 -0.32 -17.32
CA MET A 71 -16.69 -0.89 -18.49
C MET A 71 -16.74 -2.42 -18.47
N VAL A 72 -15.99 -3.07 -17.58
CA VAL A 72 -15.97 -4.53 -17.45
C VAL A 72 -17.23 -4.98 -16.70
N PRO A 73 -18.06 -5.86 -17.27
CA PRO A 73 -19.28 -6.32 -16.60
C PRO A 73 -18.96 -7.19 -15.39
N ALA A 74 -19.78 -7.07 -14.35
CA ALA A 74 -19.79 -8.03 -13.26
C ALA A 74 -20.55 -9.29 -13.68
N VAL A 75 -20.17 -10.45 -13.13
CA VAL A 75 -20.84 -11.73 -13.42
C VAL A 75 -21.59 -12.18 -12.19
N ASP A 76 -22.91 -12.34 -12.32
CA ASP A 76 -23.70 -12.95 -11.26
C ASP A 76 -23.34 -14.43 -11.12
N THR A 77 -22.73 -14.79 -10.01
CA THR A 77 -22.31 -16.18 -9.77
C THR A 77 -23.46 -17.05 -9.30
N GLN A 78 -24.52 -16.47 -8.72
CA GLN A 78 -25.58 -17.20 -8.02
C GLN A 78 -25.05 -18.15 -6.92
N TRP A 79 -23.81 -17.95 -6.46
CA TRP A 79 -23.17 -18.83 -5.50
C TRP A 79 -23.40 -18.34 -4.06
N ASN A 80 -24.15 -19.12 -3.28
CA ASN A 80 -24.40 -18.80 -1.88
C ASN A 80 -23.11 -18.73 -1.06
N TRP A 81 -22.13 -19.62 -1.31
CA TRP A 81 -20.86 -19.57 -0.58
C TRP A 81 -20.06 -18.29 -0.85
N TYR A 82 -20.14 -17.72 -2.06
CA TYR A 82 -19.50 -16.44 -2.37
C TYR A 82 -20.16 -15.33 -1.55
N LYS A 83 -21.49 -15.35 -1.50
CA LYS A 83 -22.25 -14.47 -0.62
C LYS A 83 -21.78 -14.67 0.83
N ASP A 84 -21.81 -15.87 1.39
CA ASP A 84 -21.45 -16.12 2.80
C ASP A 84 -20.03 -15.66 3.18
N VAL A 85 -19.06 -15.81 2.26
CA VAL A 85 -17.66 -15.39 2.50
C VAL A 85 -17.51 -13.87 2.45
N TYR A 86 -18.17 -13.21 1.50
CA TYR A 86 -17.99 -11.79 1.24
C TYR A 86 -19.09 -10.89 1.81
N GLU A 87 -20.23 -11.44 2.24
CA GLU A 87 -21.38 -10.71 2.78
C GLU A 87 -20.99 -10.00 4.07
N ARG A 88 -21.22 -8.69 4.08
CA ARG A 88 -21.01 -7.81 5.21
C ARG A 88 -22.27 -6.94 5.29
N ARG A 89 -22.50 -6.31 6.44
CA ARG A 89 -23.63 -5.40 6.62
C ARG A 89 -23.73 -4.31 5.52
N ASN A 90 -22.59 -3.93 4.93
CA ASN A 90 -22.50 -2.93 3.86
C ASN A 90 -21.92 -3.53 2.56
N TYR A 91 -22.11 -4.83 2.34
CA TYR A 91 -21.73 -5.52 1.11
C TYR A 91 -22.57 -6.79 0.97
N SER A 92 -23.53 -6.80 0.06
CA SER A 92 -24.44 -7.92 -0.16
C SER A 92 -24.60 -8.14 -1.66
N SER A 93 -23.75 -9.01 -2.21
CA SER A 93 -23.74 -9.27 -3.64
C SER A 93 -23.40 -10.72 -3.97
N THR A 94 -24.08 -11.27 -4.99
CA THR A 94 -23.66 -12.50 -5.68
C THR A 94 -22.84 -12.22 -6.92
N HIS A 95 -22.61 -10.95 -7.24
CA HIS A 95 -21.82 -10.55 -8.38
C HIS A 95 -20.33 -10.66 -8.08
N PHE A 96 -19.63 -11.45 -8.89
CA PHE A 96 -18.19 -11.43 -8.96
C PHE A 96 -17.74 -10.29 -9.88
N SER A 97 -17.04 -9.31 -9.31
CA SER A 97 -16.58 -8.14 -10.04
C SER A 97 -15.19 -8.36 -10.66
N PHE A 98 -15.16 -8.74 -11.94
CA PHE A 98 -13.90 -8.76 -12.70
C PHE A 98 -13.26 -7.37 -12.76
N ALA A 99 -14.07 -6.31 -12.74
CA ALA A 99 -13.60 -4.94 -12.68
C ALA A 99 -12.71 -4.72 -11.45
N LYS A 100 -13.16 -5.08 -10.24
CA LYS A 100 -12.35 -4.93 -9.03
C LYS A 100 -11.06 -5.73 -9.08
N LEU A 101 -11.11 -6.97 -9.56
CA LEU A 101 -9.92 -7.81 -9.69
C LEU A 101 -8.90 -7.18 -10.63
N LEU A 102 -9.32 -6.78 -11.84
CA LEU A 102 -8.44 -6.14 -12.81
C LEU A 102 -7.88 -4.82 -12.30
N PHE A 103 -8.70 -4.04 -11.59
CA PHE A 103 -8.27 -2.78 -10.99
C PHE A 103 -7.19 -3.01 -9.93
N TRP A 104 -7.38 -3.98 -9.03
CA TRP A 104 -6.37 -4.38 -8.06
C TRP A 104 -5.06 -4.83 -8.72
N MET A 105 -5.14 -5.68 -9.74
CA MET A 105 -3.96 -6.14 -10.48
C MET A 105 -3.23 -4.97 -11.14
N ALA A 106 -3.97 -4.03 -11.74
CA ALA A 106 -3.40 -2.83 -12.33
C ALA A 106 -2.71 -1.96 -11.27
N LEU A 107 -3.33 -1.75 -10.10
CA LEU A 107 -2.70 -1.03 -8.99
C LEU A 107 -1.40 -1.69 -8.54
N CYS A 108 -1.37 -3.02 -8.42
CA CYS A 108 -0.14 -3.74 -8.08
C CYS A 108 1.01 -3.45 -9.07
N ILE A 109 0.73 -3.51 -10.38
CA ILE A 109 1.72 -3.26 -11.45
C ILE A 109 2.16 -1.78 -11.44
N ILE A 110 1.21 -0.87 -11.32
CA ILE A 110 1.45 0.57 -11.22
C ILE A 110 2.33 0.90 -10.02
N GLY A 111 1.97 0.41 -8.83
CA GLY A 111 2.77 0.66 -7.64
C GLY A 111 4.14 0.02 -7.75
N PHE A 112 4.25 -1.18 -8.31
CA PHE A 112 5.54 -1.83 -8.50
C PHE A 112 6.48 -0.99 -9.39
N THR A 113 5.95 -0.41 -10.47
CA THR A 113 6.71 0.43 -11.42
C THR A 113 6.93 1.87 -10.94
N TYR A 114 6.01 2.41 -10.14
CA TYR A 114 6.14 3.72 -9.51
C TYR A 114 7.40 3.82 -8.65
N ILE A 115 7.67 2.79 -7.85
CA ILE A 115 8.81 2.76 -6.92
C ILE A 115 10.17 2.93 -7.64
N PRO A 116 10.56 2.13 -8.64
CA PRO A 116 11.83 2.29 -9.33
C PRO A 116 11.92 3.56 -10.20
N LEU A 117 10.79 4.10 -10.67
CA LEU A 117 10.80 5.32 -11.49
C LEU A 117 10.90 6.59 -10.64
N ILE A 118 10.21 6.63 -9.51
CA ILE A 118 10.04 7.84 -8.70
C ILE A 118 10.89 7.81 -7.45
N THR A 119 10.93 6.67 -6.75
CA THR A 119 11.43 6.60 -5.37
C THR A 119 12.86 6.08 -5.25
N LEU A 120 13.22 5.04 -6.02
CA LEU A 120 14.60 4.58 -6.21
C LEU A 120 15.12 5.34 -7.41
N LYS A 121 16.22 6.08 -7.30
CA LYS A 121 16.80 6.73 -8.48
C LYS A 121 17.11 5.61 -9.49
N ASN A 122 16.62 5.73 -10.73
CA ASN A 122 16.76 4.78 -11.84
C ASN A 122 18.23 4.37 -12.17
N LYS A 123 19.21 4.84 -11.40
CA LYS A 123 20.63 4.45 -11.46
C LYS A 123 20.82 2.97 -11.13
N GLU A 124 20.05 2.41 -10.18
CA GLU A 124 20.17 0.99 -9.79
C GLU A 124 19.38 0.06 -10.71
N ARG A 125 18.28 0.53 -11.32
CA ARG A 125 17.39 -0.28 -12.14
C ARG A 125 17.09 0.45 -13.44
N ARG A 126 17.54 -0.08 -14.59
CA ARG A 126 17.28 0.54 -15.90
C ARG A 126 15.84 0.31 -16.39
N ASN A 127 15.18 -0.75 -15.92
CA ASN A 127 13.84 -1.15 -16.35
C ASN A 127 12.89 -1.14 -15.13
N PRO A 128 11.72 -0.46 -15.22
CA PRO A 128 10.79 -0.34 -14.09
C PRO A 128 10.06 -1.64 -13.72
N PHE A 129 10.10 -2.66 -14.57
CA PHE A 129 9.52 -3.98 -14.32
C PHE A 129 10.55 -4.96 -13.73
N VAL A 130 11.81 -4.55 -13.62
CA VAL A 130 12.87 -5.40 -13.08
C VAL A 130 12.96 -5.22 -11.57
N GLY A 131 12.96 -6.35 -10.86
CA GLY A 131 13.11 -6.41 -9.40
C GLY A 131 14.53 -6.06 -8.94
N ARG A 132 14.78 -6.19 -7.64
CA ARG A 132 16.07 -5.84 -7.03
C ARG A 132 17.24 -6.63 -7.64
N ASN A 133 17.00 -7.88 -7.99
CA ASN A 133 18.02 -8.81 -8.47
C ASN A 133 18.30 -8.70 -9.98
N GLY A 134 17.79 -7.66 -10.66
CA GLY A 134 18.01 -7.47 -12.09
C GLY A 134 17.17 -8.38 -12.99
N ASN A 135 16.21 -9.13 -12.43
CA ASN A 135 15.32 -10.03 -13.18
C ASN A 135 13.82 -9.70 -13.00
N TYR A 136 12.97 -10.30 -13.82
CA TYR A 136 11.50 -10.11 -13.81
C TYR A 136 10.77 -11.00 -12.80
N ARG A 137 11.48 -11.76 -11.95
CA ARG A 137 10.85 -12.71 -11.04
C ARG A 137 9.84 -12.03 -10.11
N ASP A 138 10.21 -10.88 -9.55
CA ASP A 138 9.38 -10.19 -8.57
C ASP A 138 8.07 -9.67 -9.18
N ILE A 139 8.10 -9.09 -10.39
CA ILE A 139 6.86 -8.63 -11.05
C ILE A 139 5.99 -9.80 -11.50
N ILE A 140 6.57 -10.89 -11.99
CA ILE A 140 5.81 -12.10 -12.38
C ILE A 140 5.13 -12.69 -11.14
N MET A 141 5.87 -12.84 -10.04
CA MET A 141 5.30 -13.30 -8.78
C MET A 141 4.19 -12.38 -8.29
N LEU A 142 4.35 -11.05 -8.41
CA LEU A 142 3.32 -10.09 -8.02
C LEU A 142 2.04 -10.26 -8.86
N VAL A 143 2.16 -10.43 -10.18
CA VAL A 143 1.02 -10.66 -11.08
C VAL A 143 0.34 -12.00 -10.79
N CYS A 144 1.09 -13.05 -10.45
CA CYS A 144 0.52 -14.35 -10.09
C CYS A 144 -0.12 -14.37 -8.70
N ILE A 145 0.44 -13.64 -7.73
CA ILE A 145 -0.06 -13.59 -6.35
C ILE A 145 -1.22 -12.59 -6.21
N SER A 146 -1.32 -11.57 -7.06
CA SER A 146 -2.35 -10.54 -6.90
C SER A 146 -3.80 -11.06 -6.96
N PRO A 147 -4.18 -12.05 -7.80
CA PRO A 147 -5.51 -12.65 -7.73
C PRO A 147 -5.72 -13.43 -6.42
N ILE A 148 -4.70 -14.14 -5.94
CA ILE A 148 -4.78 -14.86 -4.66
C ILE A 148 -4.97 -13.85 -3.51
N ALA A 149 -4.19 -12.78 -3.52
CA ALA A 149 -4.32 -11.68 -2.58
C ALA A 149 -5.71 -11.03 -2.64
N TYR A 150 -6.31 -10.91 -3.82
CA TYR A 150 -7.66 -10.37 -3.99
C TYR A 150 -8.73 -11.19 -3.25
N PHE A 151 -8.61 -12.52 -3.29
CA PHE A 151 -9.54 -13.40 -2.56
C PHE A 151 -9.20 -13.48 -1.07
N CYS A 152 -7.92 -13.46 -0.69
CA CYS A 152 -7.47 -13.59 0.70
C CYS A 152 -7.65 -12.31 1.52
N ALA A 153 -7.26 -11.16 0.98
CA ALA A 153 -7.64 -9.87 1.51
C ALA A 153 -8.90 -9.52 0.74
N PRO A 154 -10.11 -9.79 1.26
CA PRO A 154 -11.30 -9.49 0.50
C PRO A 154 -11.27 -7.99 0.23
N ILE A 155 -10.89 -7.59 -1.00
CA ILE A 155 -10.64 -6.20 -1.44
C ILE A 155 -12.00 -5.52 -1.66
N ILE A 156 -12.83 -5.69 -0.65
CA ILE A 156 -14.13 -5.11 -0.43
C ILE A 156 -13.95 -3.60 -0.34
N PHE A 157 -12.80 -3.09 0.12
CA PHE A 157 -12.51 -1.66 0.14
C PHE A 157 -12.45 -0.98 -1.24
N ILE A 158 -12.49 -1.72 -2.35
CA ILE A 158 -12.75 -1.19 -3.69
C ILE A 158 -14.24 -1.38 -3.97
N ARG A 159 -14.92 -0.34 -4.47
CA ARG A 159 -16.35 -0.38 -4.82
C ARG A 159 -16.60 -0.83 -6.24
N ASP A 160 -17.76 -1.44 -6.44
CA ASP A 160 -18.39 -1.72 -7.74
C ASP A 160 -19.90 -1.46 -7.63
N ARG A 161 -20.56 -1.30 -8.78
CA ARG A 161 -21.97 -0.90 -8.90
C ARG A 161 -22.94 -1.82 -8.16
N PHE A 162 -22.64 -3.11 -8.11
CA PHE A 162 -23.52 -4.16 -7.61
C PHE A 162 -23.21 -4.60 -6.18
N ASP A 163 -22.34 -3.88 -5.45
CA ASP A 163 -21.93 -4.25 -4.11
C ASP A 163 -23.08 -4.26 -3.08
N MET A 164 -24.14 -3.47 -3.35
CA MET A 164 -25.31 -3.30 -2.47
C MET A 164 -26.62 -3.75 -3.12
N GLU A 165 -26.62 -4.36 -4.31
CA GLU A 165 -27.82 -4.54 -5.13
C GLU A 165 -28.92 -5.40 -4.48
N LYS A 166 -28.56 -6.46 -3.74
CA LYS A 166 -29.57 -7.39 -3.20
C LYS A 166 -30.39 -6.82 -2.06
N ASP A 167 -29.81 -5.91 -1.28
CA ASP A 167 -30.52 -5.26 -0.18
C ASP A 167 -31.69 -4.42 -0.71
N CYS A 168 -31.76 -4.12 -2.01
CA CYS A 168 -32.79 -3.26 -2.61
C CYS A 168 -34.09 -4.01 -2.83
N ASN A 169 -33.96 -5.31 -3.11
CA ASN A 169 -35.09 -6.18 -3.34
C ASN A 169 -35.68 -6.68 -2.02
N GLU A 170 -34.88 -6.78 -0.96
CA GLU A 170 -35.30 -7.24 0.37
C GLU A 170 -35.65 -6.10 1.35
N ALA A 171 -35.13 -4.87 1.17
CA ALA A 171 -35.40 -3.73 2.06
C ALA A 171 -36.88 -3.32 2.12
N GLN A 172 -37.73 -3.72 1.17
CA GLN A 172 -39.18 -3.57 1.33
C GLN A 172 -39.76 -4.37 2.53
N TYR A 173 -39.05 -5.38 3.03
CA TYR A 173 -39.57 -6.29 4.07
C TYR A 173 -38.93 -6.11 5.47
N LEU A 174 -37.85 -5.35 5.62
CA LEU A 174 -37.07 -5.28 6.88
C LEU A 174 -37.16 -3.95 7.66
N VAL A 175 -37.81 -2.92 7.10
CA VAL A 175 -37.89 -1.55 7.67
C VAL A 175 -38.60 -1.50 9.03
N GLU A 176 -39.40 -2.52 9.39
CA GLU A 176 -40.17 -2.52 10.64
C GLU A 176 -39.43 -3.11 11.86
N GLY A 177 -38.37 -3.92 11.66
CA GLY A 177 -37.72 -4.67 12.75
C GLY A 177 -36.33 -4.17 13.20
N LYS A 178 -35.53 -3.59 12.29
CA LYS A 178 -34.10 -3.29 12.55
C LYS A 178 -33.79 -1.86 13.01
N ARG A 179 -34.76 -0.94 12.93
CA ARG A 179 -34.57 0.50 13.26
C ARG A 179 -34.13 0.76 14.71
N LEU A 180 -34.44 -0.14 15.65
CA LEU A 180 -34.10 0.00 17.07
C LEU A 180 -32.62 -0.25 17.41
N HIS A 181 -31.83 -0.89 16.53
CA HIS A 181 -30.43 -1.25 16.84
C HIS A 181 -29.40 -0.30 16.21
N GLU A 182 -29.80 0.44 15.18
CA GLU A 182 -28.93 1.32 14.39
C GLU A 182 -28.57 2.62 15.13
N GLU A 183 -29.51 3.15 15.91
CA GLU A 183 -29.31 4.33 16.75
C GLU A 183 -28.24 4.11 17.84
N THR A 184 -27.99 2.87 18.26
CA THR A 184 -27.00 2.57 19.31
C THR A 184 -25.56 2.51 18.77
N VAL A 185 -25.37 2.03 17.54
CA VAL A 185 -24.03 1.91 16.92
C VAL A 185 -23.52 3.27 16.46
N ASN A 186 -24.38 4.09 15.86
CA ASN A 186 -24.01 5.45 15.45
C ASN A 186 -23.70 6.34 16.68
N ASN A 187 -24.48 6.21 17.76
CA ASN A 187 -24.21 6.95 19.00
C ASN A 187 -22.92 6.52 19.72
N ALA A 188 -22.51 5.24 19.61
CA ALA A 188 -21.26 4.75 20.20
C ALA A 188 -19.99 5.22 19.45
N PHE A 189 -20.14 5.69 18.20
CA PHE A 189 -19.03 6.11 17.32
C PHE A 189 -19.01 7.60 17.00
N THR A 190 -19.69 8.44 17.79
CA THR A 190 -19.67 9.91 17.65
C THR A 190 -18.33 10.54 18.06
N PHE A 191 -17.24 10.14 17.40
CA PHE A 191 -16.26 11.11 16.95
C PHE A 191 -16.78 11.61 15.59
N ASP A 192 -17.57 12.68 15.66
CA ASP A 192 -18.30 13.48 14.66
C ASP A 192 -17.48 13.94 13.43
N TRP A 193 -16.59 13.11 12.88
CA TRP A 193 -15.84 13.42 11.66
C TRP A 193 -16.59 12.99 10.41
N GLY A 194 -17.23 11.81 10.41
CA GLY A 194 -18.05 11.32 9.29
C GLY A 194 -19.14 12.33 8.94
N ASP A 195 -20.01 12.60 9.90
CA ASP A 195 -21.12 13.54 9.77
C ASP A 195 -20.65 14.95 9.36
N ARG A 196 -19.55 15.47 9.93
CA ARG A 196 -18.96 16.76 9.49
C ARG A 196 -18.38 16.75 8.07
N PHE A 197 -17.82 15.64 7.60
CA PHE A 197 -17.37 15.50 6.21
C PHE A 197 -18.57 15.33 5.26
N ALA A 198 -19.65 14.70 5.71
CA ALA A 198 -20.92 14.61 4.99
C ALA A 198 -21.68 15.95 4.96
N GLU A 199 -21.52 16.82 5.96
CA GLU A 199 -22.12 18.16 6.02
C GLU A 199 -21.42 19.22 5.15
N LEU A 200 -20.25 18.93 4.57
CA LEU A 200 -19.59 19.85 3.63
C LEU A 200 -20.52 20.12 2.42
N PRO A 201 -20.77 21.38 2.04
CA PRO A 201 -21.66 21.69 0.91
C PRO A 201 -21.09 21.11 -0.39
N GLY A 202 -21.86 20.22 -1.03
CA GLY A 202 -21.43 19.46 -2.21
C GLY A 202 -20.67 18.17 -1.90
N SER A 203 -20.73 17.65 -0.66
CA SER A 203 -20.00 16.45 -0.29
C SER A 203 -20.44 15.22 -1.10
N ILE A 204 -19.48 14.65 -1.83
CA ILE A 204 -19.54 13.30 -2.39
C ILE A 204 -19.68 12.25 -1.26
N PHE A 205 -19.53 12.67 0.01
CA PHE A 205 -19.52 11.84 1.21
C PHE A 205 -20.91 11.70 1.85
N LYS A 206 -21.95 12.41 1.39
CA LYS A 206 -23.32 12.24 1.91
C LYS A 206 -23.92 10.83 1.71
N SER A 207 -23.36 10.01 0.80
CA SER A 207 -23.72 8.60 0.65
C SER A 207 -22.93 7.65 1.56
N LEU A 208 -22.08 8.17 2.46
CA LEU A 208 -21.28 7.36 3.38
C LEU A 208 -21.87 7.24 4.78
N ASP A 209 -22.73 8.18 5.18
CA ASP A 209 -23.33 8.20 6.51
C ASP A 209 -24.81 7.78 6.46
N GLY A 210 -25.04 6.49 6.73
CA GLY A 210 -25.94 6.13 7.82
C GLY A 210 -27.43 5.93 7.56
N GLU A 211 -28.00 6.32 6.41
CA GLU A 211 -29.28 5.73 6.01
C GLU A 211 -28.99 4.66 4.95
N TYR A 212 -29.17 3.39 5.34
CA TYR A 212 -29.11 2.22 4.46
C TYR A 212 -30.30 2.23 3.48
N HIS A 213 -30.41 3.30 2.69
CA HIS A 213 -31.21 3.27 1.48
C HIS A 213 -30.45 2.38 0.54
N CYS A 214 -31.02 1.23 0.23
CA CYS A 214 -30.42 0.42 -0.79
C CYS A 214 -30.36 1.22 -2.09
N HIS A 215 -29.13 1.41 -2.57
CA HIS A 215 -28.85 2.08 -3.81
C HIS A 215 -27.79 1.26 -4.54
N ALA A 216 -28.01 1.00 -5.82
CA ALA A 216 -26.93 0.64 -6.70
C ALA A 216 -26.04 1.87 -6.86
N TYR A 217 -24.73 1.71 -6.67
CA TYR A 217 -23.82 2.84 -6.87
C TYR A 217 -23.82 3.24 -8.34
N ASP A 218 -23.93 4.54 -8.61
CA ASP A 218 -23.74 5.03 -9.97
C ASP A 218 -22.26 4.95 -10.37
N VAL A 219 -22.00 5.04 -11.68
CA VAL A 219 -20.63 4.93 -12.22
C VAL A 219 -19.69 6.00 -11.64
N TRP A 220 -20.21 7.20 -11.37
CA TRP A 220 -19.43 8.32 -10.85
C TRP A 220 -19.11 8.15 -9.37
N GLU A 221 -20.04 7.65 -8.57
CA GLU A 221 -19.80 7.30 -7.16
C GLU A 221 -18.69 6.26 -7.03
N VAL A 222 -18.75 5.20 -7.84
CA VAL A 222 -17.70 4.16 -7.87
C VAL A 222 -16.36 4.76 -8.31
N LEU A 223 -16.35 5.57 -9.38
CA LEU A 223 -15.13 6.20 -9.89
C LEU A 223 -14.47 7.09 -8.83
N TRP A 224 -15.23 8.01 -8.23
CA TRP A 224 -14.71 8.96 -7.26
C TRP A 224 -14.26 8.28 -5.98
N TYR A 225 -15.03 7.31 -5.49
CA TYR A 225 -14.65 6.53 -4.33
C TYR A 225 -13.32 5.79 -4.57
N ASN A 226 -13.24 5.00 -5.65
CA ASN A 226 -12.03 4.22 -5.93
C ASN A 226 -10.83 5.14 -6.22
N TYR A 227 -11.04 6.28 -6.90
CA TYR A 227 -9.98 7.25 -7.12
C TYR A 227 -9.49 7.90 -5.81
N PHE A 228 -10.40 8.20 -4.88
CA PHE A 228 -10.03 8.67 -3.55
C PHE A 228 -9.21 7.62 -2.79
N ILE A 229 -9.58 6.34 -2.87
CA ILE A 229 -8.81 5.24 -2.27
C ILE A 229 -7.39 5.14 -2.90
N VAL A 230 -7.25 5.38 -4.21
CA VAL A 230 -5.95 5.42 -4.90
C VAL A 230 -5.00 6.47 -4.33
N ILE A 231 -5.50 7.64 -3.90
CA ILE A 231 -4.69 8.68 -3.26
C ILE A 231 -3.95 8.11 -2.04
N PHE A 232 -4.67 7.42 -1.16
CA PHE A 232 -4.09 6.80 0.03
C PHE A 232 -3.17 5.63 -0.30
N TYR A 233 -3.46 4.89 -1.37
CA TYR A 233 -2.55 3.87 -1.88
C TYR A 233 -1.19 4.46 -2.27
N PHE A 234 -1.16 5.60 -2.97
CA PHE A 234 0.09 6.28 -3.29
C PHE A 234 0.81 6.86 -2.06
N ILE A 235 0.08 7.30 -1.03
CA ILE A 235 0.71 7.66 0.26
C ILE A 235 1.41 6.43 0.85
N GLY A 236 0.74 5.28 0.84
CA GLY A 236 1.31 3.99 1.28
C GLY A 236 2.56 3.60 0.48
N LEU A 237 2.57 3.82 -0.84
CA LEU A 237 3.73 3.58 -1.70
C LEU A 237 4.98 4.38 -1.32
N ASN A 238 4.83 5.39 -0.48
CA ASN A 238 5.92 6.27 -0.06
C ASN A 238 6.34 6.04 1.39
N TYR A 239 5.93 4.91 1.99
CA TYR A 239 6.21 4.58 3.39
C TYR A 239 7.68 4.80 3.82
N THR A 240 8.67 4.24 3.10
CA THR A 240 10.08 4.47 3.49
C THR A 240 10.57 5.88 3.25
N HIS A 241 9.95 6.62 2.34
CA HIS A 241 10.25 8.03 2.11
C HIS A 241 9.65 8.94 3.16
N LEU A 242 8.50 8.58 3.73
CA LEU A 242 7.93 9.28 4.89
C LEU A 242 8.91 9.27 6.08
N GLY A 243 9.75 8.23 6.19
CA GLY A 243 10.85 8.18 7.18
C GLY A 243 11.98 9.21 6.96
N LYS A 244 11.98 9.94 5.84
CA LYS A 244 12.92 11.04 5.54
C LYS A 244 12.35 12.43 5.75
N ILE A 245 11.03 12.54 5.93
CA ILE A 245 10.38 13.76 6.41
C ILE A 245 10.98 14.03 7.81
N PRO A 246 11.07 15.29 8.27
CA PRO A 246 11.51 15.64 9.63
C PRO A 246 10.55 15.15 10.74
N VAL A 247 9.99 13.95 10.60
CA VAL A 247 9.50 13.15 11.71
C VAL A 247 10.72 12.75 12.53
N PRO A 248 10.70 12.90 13.86
CA PRO A 248 11.84 12.49 14.67
C PRO A 248 12.19 11.02 14.38
N HIS A 249 13.48 10.71 14.22
CA HIS A 249 13.93 9.34 14.02
C HIS A 249 13.53 8.45 15.20
N LEU A 250 12.40 7.76 15.07
CA LEU A 250 11.91 6.82 16.06
C LEU A 250 12.66 5.51 15.92
N SER A 251 13.46 5.22 16.92
CA SER A 251 14.05 3.90 17.07
C SER A 251 13.51 3.32 18.36
N LEU A 252 12.79 2.21 18.25
CA LEU A 252 12.14 1.52 19.37
C LEU A 252 13.13 0.69 20.22
N THR A 253 14.41 1.06 20.22
CA THR A 253 15.40 0.41 21.10
C THR A 253 15.36 1.09 22.46
N ALA A 254 15.40 0.31 23.54
CA ALA A 254 15.33 0.84 24.91
C ALA A 254 16.35 1.97 25.17
N GLU A 255 17.57 1.85 24.63
CA GLU A 255 18.62 2.87 24.73
C GLU A 255 18.27 4.19 24.05
N LYS A 256 17.55 4.15 22.92
CA LYS A 256 17.17 5.35 22.18
C LYS A 256 15.86 5.95 22.70
N ILE A 257 14.92 5.13 23.14
CA ILE A 257 13.67 5.58 23.79
C ILE A 257 14.01 6.43 25.03
N LYS A 258 14.96 5.99 25.86
CA LYS A 258 15.44 6.77 27.02
C LYS A 258 15.96 8.17 26.68
N LYS A 259 16.35 8.42 25.42
CA LYS A 259 16.89 9.70 24.92
C LYS A 259 15.86 10.52 24.14
N TRP A 260 14.61 10.07 24.08
CA TRP A 260 13.54 10.80 23.39
C TRP A 260 13.20 12.11 24.10
N GLY A 261 12.96 13.16 23.32
CA GLY A 261 12.39 14.41 23.81
C GLY A 261 10.87 14.38 23.82
N CYS A 262 10.26 15.45 24.33
CA CYS A 262 8.79 15.60 24.41
C CYS A 262 8.11 15.38 23.05
N LEU A 263 8.67 15.91 21.97
CA LEU A 263 8.11 15.78 20.62
C LEU A 263 7.98 14.31 20.18
N GLN A 264 8.98 13.47 20.45
CA GLN A 264 8.94 12.04 20.14
C GLN A 264 7.87 11.30 20.93
N TYR A 265 7.76 11.58 22.23
CA TYR A 265 6.73 10.99 23.09
C TYR A 265 5.32 11.40 22.68
N SER A 266 5.12 12.68 22.33
CA SER A 266 3.84 13.16 21.82
C SER A 266 3.47 12.50 20.50
N PHE A 267 4.42 12.43 19.56
CA PHE A 267 4.18 11.79 18.26
C PHE A 267 3.84 10.30 18.41
N ILE A 268 4.63 9.53 19.18
CA ILE A 268 4.34 8.10 19.37
C ILE A 268 3.02 7.88 20.10
N SER A 269 2.66 8.76 21.04
CA SER A 269 1.38 8.69 21.76
C SER A 269 0.21 8.93 20.81
N ILE A 270 0.31 9.92 19.92
CA ILE A 270 -0.71 10.16 18.88
C ILE A 270 -0.84 8.93 17.97
N VAL A 271 0.28 8.38 17.49
CA VAL A 271 0.27 7.18 16.64
C VAL A 271 -0.36 5.99 17.38
N LEU A 272 -0.01 5.77 18.66
CA LEU A 272 -0.60 4.70 19.47
C LEU A 272 -2.10 4.89 19.68
N ILE A 273 -2.56 6.11 19.97
CA ILE A 273 -3.99 6.42 20.08
C ILE A 273 -4.69 6.10 18.76
N CYS A 274 -4.15 6.55 17.63
CA CYS A 274 -4.71 6.24 16.31
C CYS A 274 -4.79 4.72 16.06
N ILE A 275 -3.74 3.96 16.41
CA ILE A 275 -3.72 2.51 16.27
C ILE A 275 -4.77 1.85 17.18
N VAL A 276 -4.85 2.24 18.44
CA VAL A 276 -5.81 1.68 19.41
C VAL A 276 -7.23 1.98 18.96
N THR A 277 -7.54 3.23 18.60
CA THR A 277 -8.84 3.63 18.07
C THR A 277 -9.18 2.79 16.84
N LEU A 278 -8.25 2.62 15.91
CA LEU A 278 -8.46 1.82 14.71
C LEU A 278 -8.76 0.34 15.02
N ILE A 279 -8.02 -0.26 15.96
CA ILE A 279 -8.25 -1.64 16.40
C ILE A 279 -9.64 -1.78 17.03
N VAL A 280 -10.01 -0.86 17.94
CA VAL A 280 -11.33 -0.86 18.57
C VAL A 280 -12.42 -0.69 17.52
N SER A 281 -12.27 0.24 16.57
CA SER A 281 -13.23 0.45 15.48
C SER A 281 -13.40 -0.80 14.64
N LEU A 282 -12.31 -1.44 14.20
CA LEU A 282 -12.35 -2.67 13.42
C LEU A 282 -13.00 -3.81 14.20
N PHE A 283 -12.63 -4.00 15.46
CA PHE A 283 -13.21 -5.04 16.31
C PHE A 283 -14.71 -4.85 16.47
N THR A 284 -15.16 -3.63 16.75
CA THR A 284 -16.58 -3.32 16.91
C THR A 284 -17.35 -3.49 15.60
N MET A 285 -16.81 -3.02 14.47
CA MET A 285 -17.41 -3.26 13.15
C MET A 285 -17.54 -4.76 12.86
N TYR A 286 -16.50 -5.55 13.15
CA TYR A 286 -16.51 -6.99 12.92
C TYR A 286 -17.42 -7.75 13.87
N TYR A 287 -17.56 -7.27 15.11
CA TYR A 287 -18.52 -7.80 16.07
C TYR A 287 -19.95 -7.60 15.57
N TYR A 288 -20.31 -6.37 15.18
CA TYR A 288 -21.64 -6.06 14.67
C TYR A 288 -21.95 -6.65 13.29
N ALA A 289 -20.92 -6.98 12.50
CA ALA A 289 -21.07 -7.70 11.25
C ALA A 289 -21.06 -9.23 11.42
N GLU A 290 -20.95 -9.74 12.66
CA GLU A 290 -20.95 -11.18 12.99
C GLU A 290 -19.79 -11.98 12.35
N ILE A 291 -18.74 -11.30 11.89
CA ILE A 291 -17.55 -11.91 11.24
C ILE A 291 -16.32 -11.94 12.14
N LEU A 292 -16.39 -11.34 13.33
CA LEU A 292 -15.25 -11.21 14.23
C LEU A 292 -14.59 -12.56 14.53
N LEU A 293 -15.37 -13.62 14.75
CA LEU A 293 -14.82 -14.95 15.05
C LEU A 293 -14.00 -15.49 13.88
N LEU A 294 -14.50 -15.36 12.64
CA LEU A 294 -13.82 -15.81 11.44
C LEU A 294 -12.45 -15.12 11.29
N TYR A 295 -12.41 -13.79 11.36
CA TYR A 295 -11.16 -13.04 11.28
C TYR A 295 -10.20 -13.35 12.44
N SER A 296 -10.74 -13.55 13.64
CA SER A 296 -9.94 -13.96 14.82
C SER A 296 -9.28 -15.32 14.60
N LEU A 297 -10.03 -16.30 14.06
CA LEU A 297 -9.50 -17.62 13.74
C LEU A 297 -8.43 -17.57 12.65
N VAL A 298 -8.62 -16.77 11.60
CA VAL A 298 -7.61 -16.57 10.55
C VAL A 298 -6.33 -15.97 11.14
N LEU A 299 -6.44 -14.96 11.99
CA LEU A 299 -5.30 -14.33 12.65
C LEU A 299 -4.57 -15.30 13.60
N ILE A 300 -5.31 -16.04 14.44
CA ILE A 300 -4.74 -17.05 15.33
C ILE A 300 -4.04 -18.14 14.52
N GLY A 301 -4.69 -18.66 13.47
CA GLY A 301 -4.12 -19.68 12.58
C GLY A 301 -2.81 -19.21 11.93
N PHE A 302 -2.77 -17.95 11.47
CA PHE A 302 -1.55 -17.35 10.93
C PHE A 302 -0.44 -17.22 11.98
N ILE A 303 -0.75 -16.75 13.19
CA ILE A 303 0.22 -16.66 14.29
C ILE A 303 0.77 -18.05 14.65
N LEU A 304 -0.10 -19.06 14.75
CA LEU A 304 0.32 -20.44 15.02
C LEU A 304 1.23 -20.98 13.91
N LEU A 305 0.92 -20.71 12.64
CA LEU A 305 1.77 -21.07 11.51
C LEU A 305 3.16 -20.43 11.62
N LEU A 306 3.23 -19.13 11.98
CA LEU A 306 4.49 -18.44 12.20
C LEU A 306 5.30 -19.05 13.36
N ILE A 307 4.65 -19.41 14.47
CA ILE A 307 5.29 -20.05 15.62
C ILE A 307 5.86 -21.42 15.23
N ILE A 308 5.06 -22.24 14.53
CA ILE A 308 5.48 -23.56 14.05
C ILE A 308 6.67 -23.43 13.09
N ALA A 309 6.58 -22.52 12.11
CA ALA A 309 7.67 -22.27 11.17
C ALA A 309 8.93 -21.75 11.88
N ALA A 310 8.77 -20.84 12.85
CA ALA A 310 9.87 -20.36 13.67
C ALA A 310 10.53 -21.51 14.45
N PHE A 311 9.76 -22.41 15.05
CA PHE A 311 10.32 -23.59 15.74
C PHE A 311 11.11 -24.48 14.78
N ILE A 312 10.56 -24.82 13.61
CA ILE A 312 11.19 -25.67 12.60
C ILE A 312 12.50 -25.06 12.07
N PHE A 313 12.49 -23.76 11.74
CA PHE A 313 13.62 -23.10 11.08
C PHE A 313 14.59 -22.41 12.04
N SER A 314 14.27 -22.25 13.33
CA SER A 314 15.08 -21.51 14.32
C SER A 314 16.54 -21.96 14.41
N LYS A 315 16.82 -23.25 14.19
CA LYS A 315 18.16 -23.81 14.26
C LYS A 315 19.04 -23.33 13.11
N THR A 316 18.49 -23.29 11.89
CA THR A 316 19.24 -23.12 10.63
C THR A 316 19.05 -21.76 9.97
N HIS A 317 18.07 -20.97 10.40
CA HIS A 317 17.72 -19.69 9.80
C HIS A 317 17.52 -18.60 10.87
N HIS A 318 17.70 -17.34 10.49
CA HIS A 318 17.24 -16.17 11.23
C HIS A 318 15.92 -15.69 10.62
N PHE A 319 14.96 -15.38 11.50
CA PHE A 319 13.70 -14.77 11.11
C PHE A 319 13.93 -13.29 10.81
N HIS A 320 13.51 -12.86 9.62
CA HIS A 320 13.57 -11.49 9.18
C HIS A 320 12.21 -11.11 8.59
N PHE A 321 11.53 -10.20 9.28
CA PHE A 321 10.21 -9.74 8.89
C PHE A 321 10.30 -8.38 8.22
N HIS A 322 9.83 -8.30 6.99
CA HIS A 322 9.75 -7.03 6.27
C HIS A 322 8.41 -6.34 6.56
N HIS A 323 8.39 -5.01 6.61
CA HIS A 323 7.15 -4.25 6.88
C HIS A 323 6.04 -4.50 5.85
N TYR A 324 6.39 -4.88 4.62
CA TYR A 324 5.39 -5.24 3.62
C TYR A 324 4.58 -6.47 4.00
N THR A 325 5.12 -7.33 4.86
CA THR A 325 4.37 -8.45 5.41
C THR A 325 3.33 -7.97 6.43
N TRP A 326 3.67 -7.00 7.29
CA TRP A 326 2.69 -6.34 8.16
C TRP A 326 1.63 -5.61 7.34
N GLY A 327 2.02 -4.90 6.28
CA GLY A 327 1.10 -4.28 5.34
C GLY A 327 0.10 -5.29 4.80
N PHE A 328 0.57 -6.43 4.30
CA PHE A 328 -0.31 -7.46 3.75
C PHE A 328 -1.27 -8.03 4.80
N MET A 329 -0.77 -8.33 6.01
CA MET A 329 -1.62 -8.82 7.10
C MET A 329 -2.72 -7.83 7.47
N LEU A 330 -2.37 -6.55 7.62
CA LEU A 330 -3.36 -5.50 7.94
C LEU A 330 -4.36 -5.31 6.80
N MET A 331 -3.90 -5.38 5.55
CA MET A 331 -4.77 -5.33 4.38
C MET A 331 -5.80 -6.47 4.37
N VAL A 332 -5.40 -7.69 4.75
CA VAL A 332 -6.33 -8.83 4.91
C VAL A 332 -7.41 -8.54 5.94
N LEU A 333 -7.06 -7.80 7.00
CA LEU A 333 -7.99 -7.34 8.03
C LEU A 333 -8.80 -6.11 7.62
N CYS A 334 -8.79 -5.67 6.35
CA CYS A 334 -9.57 -4.53 5.85
C CYS A 334 -10.77 -4.97 4.98
N GLY A 335 -11.53 -5.95 5.45
CA GLY A 335 -12.63 -6.57 4.69
C GLY A 335 -14.00 -5.91 4.88
N TYR A 336 -14.05 -4.57 4.93
CA TYR A 336 -15.30 -3.82 5.19
C TYR A 336 -15.37 -2.53 4.36
N GLN A 337 -16.52 -2.23 3.73
CA GLN A 337 -16.72 -1.04 2.88
C GLN A 337 -16.96 0.26 3.67
N HIS A 338 -16.18 0.50 4.70
CA HIS A 338 -16.20 1.77 5.43
C HIS A 338 -15.02 2.64 4.98
N ILE A 339 -15.20 3.96 4.91
CA ILE A 339 -14.17 4.88 4.41
C ILE A 339 -12.85 4.77 5.17
N TYR A 340 -12.89 4.73 6.51
CA TYR A 340 -11.69 4.52 7.35
C TYR A 340 -10.99 3.19 7.08
N VAL A 341 -11.73 2.09 6.99
CA VAL A 341 -11.18 0.76 6.70
C VAL A 341 -10.58 0.73 5.30
N SER A 342 -11.19 1.45 4.36
CA SER A 342 -10.76 1.50 2.98
C SER A 342 -9.51 2.35 2.78
N ILE A 343 -9.40 3.47 3.49
CA ILE A 343 -8.17 4.26 3.61
C ILE A 343 -7.04 3.39 4.19
N LEU A 344 -7.32 2.65 5.28
CA LEU A 344 -6.33 1.75 5.88
C LEU A 344 -5.92 0.64 4.89
N GLY A 345 -6.89 0.01 4.23
CA GLY A 345 -6.67 -1.02 3.22
C GLY A 345 -5.79 -0.52 2.09
N ALA A 346 -6.05 0.67 1.57
CA ALA A 346 -5.22 1.32 0.55
C ALA A 346 -3.81 1.65 1.05
N LEU A 347 -3.66 2.25 2.24
CA LEU A 347 -2.36 2.56 2.82
C LEU A 347 -1.51 1.30 2.99
N THR A 348 -2.10 0.24 3.55
CA THR A 348 -1.44 -1.03 3.82
C THR A 348 -1.13 -1.81 2.53
N ALA A 349 -2.00 -1.74 1.53
CA ALA A 349 -1.71 -2.20 0.17
C ALA A 349 -0.51 -1.46 -0.43
N GLY A 350 -0.47 -0.12 -0.33
CA GLY A 350 0.65 0.69 -0.80
C GLY A 350 1.97 0.32 -0.12
N ILE A 351 1.96 0.18 1.22
CA ILE A 351 3.12 -0.27 2.01
C ILE A 351 3.60 -1.66 1.55
N THR A 352 2.65 -2.56 1.25
CA THR A 352 2.95 -3.91 0.78
C THR A 352 3.66 -3.88 -0.58
N ILE A 353 3.13 -3.13 -1.54
CA ILE A 353 3.69 -3.05 -2.89
C ILE A 353 5.02 -2.28 -2.91
N GLU A 354 5.17 -1.24 -2.09
CA GLU A 354 6.43 -0.53 -1.85
C GLU A 354 7.54 -1.48 -1.40
N GLY A 355 7.19 -2.28 -0.40
CA GLY A 355 7.86 -3.49 0.04
C GLY A 355 8.42 -4.37 -1.05
N ILE A 356 7.49 -5.02 -1.74
CA ILE A 356 7.77 -6.02 -2.76
C ILE A 356 8.62 -5.41 -3.86
N SER A 357 8.34 -4.18 -4.28
CA SER A 357 9.13 -3.54 -5.33
C SER A 357 10.58 -3.29 -4.89
N ARG A 358 10.83 -2.88 -3.65
CA ARG A 358 12.19 -2.60 -3.17
C ARG A 358 13.00 -3.84 -2.82
N TRP A 359 12.41 -4.76 -2.08
CA TRP A 359 13.11 -5.90 -1.50
C TRP A 359 12.82 -7.23 -2.21
N GLY A 360 11.85 -7.26 -3.13
CA GLY A 360 11.38 -8.50 -3.74
C GLY A 360 10.60 -9.37 -2.77
N PHE A 361 10.26 -10.59 -3.20
CA PHE A 361 9.65 -11.62 -2.35
C PHE A 361 10.72 -12.36 -1.52
N ASP A 362 11.42 -11.60 -0.68
CA ASP A 362 12.44 -12.13 0.22
C ASP A 362 11.82 -13.14 1.22
N PRO A 363 12.45 -14.31 1.45
CA PRO A 363 11.93 -15.28 2.41
C PRO A 363 12.04 -14.75 3.85
N TRP A 364 11.02 -15.03 4.67
CA TRP A 364 11.02 -14.67 6.09
C TRP A 364 12.12 -15.37 6.90
N TRP A 365 12.58 -16.54 6.46
CA TRP A 365 13.69 -17.27 7.08
C TRP A 365 14.92 -17.25 6.18
N LYS A 366 15.94 -16.52 6.62
CA LYS A 366 17.24 -16.42 5.91
C LYS A 366 18.25 -17.35 6.57
N LYS A 367 18.97 -18.16 5.77
CA LYS A 367 19.94 -19.13 6.30
C LYS A 367 20.98 -18.41 7.14
N LYS A 368 21.34 -18.97 8.30
CA LYS A 368 22.44 -18.42 9.11
C LYS A 368 23.73 -18.57 8.30
N ASN A 369 24.43 -17.47 8.05
CA ASN A 369 25.78 -17.58 7.50
C ASN A 369 26.63 -18.32 8.53
N LYS A 370 27.43 -19.29 8.07
CA LYS A 370 28.46 -19.89 8.93
C LYS A 370 29.47 -18.77 9.21
N THR A 371 29.33 -18.12 10.37
CA THR A 371 30.35 -17.23 10.93
C THR A 371 31.59 -18.03 11.30
#